data_AF-A0A9W4X5I9-F1
#
_entry.id   AF-A0A9W4X5I9-F1
#
_cell.length_a   1.000
_cell.length_b   1.000
_cell.length_c   1.000
_cell.angle_alpha   90.00
_cell.angle_beta   90.00
_cell.angle_gamma   90.00
#
_symmetry.space_group_name_H-M   'P 1'
#
loop_
_entity.id
_entity.type
_entity.pdbx_description
1 polymer ?
#
loop_
_entity_poly.entity_id
_entity_poly.type
_entity_poly.pdbx_seq_one_letter_code
_entity_poly.pdbx_strand_id
1 'polypeptide(L)'
;MEPDYTEAERLYRARKKVKEIREFYEHLTVFILVTIILIMINLLTSPGYLWFVWCVLGWGIGVVLHGLSVFNIPPFFGKDWEAKKIKEILEKEKISKSENKYGN
;
A
#
# COMPACT_ATOMS: atom_id res chain seq x y z
N MET A 1 7.53 -23.59 32.10
CA MET A 1 7.87 -22.97 30.81
C MET A 1 6.56 -22.82 30.07
N GLU A 2 6.02 -21.61 30.03
CA GLU A 2 4.90 -21.27 29.16
C GLU A 2 5.36 -21.54 27.72
N PRO A 3 4.58 -22.24 26.87
CA PRO A 3 4.96 -22.43 25.48
C PRO A 3 5.22 -21.07 24.84
N ASP A 4 6.28 -20.94 24.05
CA ASP A 4 6.68 -19.68 23.42
C ASP A 4 5.75 -19.35 22.23
N TYR A 5 4.50 -19.03 22.55
CA TYR A 5 3.46 -18.66 21.58
C TYR A 5 3.85 -17.38 20.82
N THR A 6 4.66 -16.51 21.44
CA THR A 6 5.05 -15.23 20.88
C THR A 6 6.03 -15.38 19.71
N GLU A 7 7.01 -16.28 19.81
CA GLU A 7 7.92 -16.58 18.69
C GLU A 7 7.22 -17.30 17.53
N ALA A 8 6.33 -18.25 17.82
CA ALA A 8 5.54 -18.93 16.80
C ALA A 8 4.66 -17.96 15.99
N GLU A 9 4.01 -17.00 16.66
CA GLU A 9 3.23 -15.95 16.01
C GLU A 9 4.08 -15.01 15.16
N ARG A 10 5.28 -14.63 15.62
CA ARG A 10 6.21 -13.78 14.86
C ARG A 10 6.66 -14.46 13.57
N LEU A 11 7.04 -15.73 13.66
CA LEU A 11 7.44 -16.54 12.50
C LEU A 11 6.29 -16.70 11.51
N TYR A 12 5.07 -16.94 11.99
CA TYR A 12 3.88 -17.03 11.14
C TYR A 12 3.63 -15.72 10.39
N ARG A 13 3.67 -14.58 11.08
CA ARG A 13 3.51 -13.25 10.45
C ARG A 13 4.59 -12.96 9.42
N ALA A 14 5.84 -13.28 9.72
CA ALA A 14 6.96 -13.11 8.80
C ALA A 14 6.78 -13.96 7.53
N ARG A 15 6.43 -15.24 7.68
CA ARG A 15 6.16 -16.14 6.54
C ARG A 15 4.98 -15.68 5.69
N LYS A 16 3.88 -15.26 6.33
CA LYS A 16 2.72 -14.69 5.63
C LYS A 16 3.14 -13.48 4.80
N LYS A 17 3.97 -12.60 5.37
CA LYS A 17 4.42 -11.40 4.65
C LYS A 17 5.28 -11.72 3.44
N VAL A 18 6.20 -12.68 3.56
CA VAL A 18 7.01 -13.14 2.43
C VAL A 18 6.13 -13.74 1.32
N LYS A 19 5.09 -14.50 1.70
CA LYS A 19 4.14 -15.07 0.74
C LYS A 19 3.38 -13.98 -0.01
N GLU A 20 2.85 -12.98 0.70
CA GLU A 20 2.17 -11.82 0.08
C GLU A 20 3.08 -11.06 -0.90
N ILE A 21 4.35 -10.84 -0.52
CA ILE A 21 5.34 -10.19 -1.39
C ILE A 21 5.57 -11.01 -2.66
N ARG A 22 5.71 -12.33 -2.53
CA ARG A 22 5.90 -13.22 -3.68
C ARG A 22 4.68 -13.21 -4.62
N GLU A 23 3.47 -13.32 -4.08
CA GLU A 23 2.22 -13.28 -4.85
C GLU A 23 2.05 -11.94 -5.60
N PHE A 24 2.49 -10.83 -5.00
CA PHE A 24 2.54 -9.55 -5.67
C PHE A 24 3.49 -9.55 -6.87
N TYR A 25 4.71 -10.08 -6.71
CA TYR A 25 5.68 -10.14 -7.82
C TYR A 25 5.23 -11.07 -8.94
N GLU A 26 4.56 -12.18 -8.62
CA GLU A 26 3.95 -13.07 -9.61
C GLU A 26 2.89 -12.31 -10.43
N HIS A 27 1.95 -11.62 -9.79
CA HIS A 27 0.95 -10.79 -10.48
C HIS A 27 1.57 -9.64 -11.28
N LEU A 28 2.56 -8.94 -10.72
CA LEU A 28 3.23 -7.84 -11.39
C LEU A 28 3.97 -8.31 -12.65
N THR A 29 4.62 -9.47 -12.57
CA THR A 29 5.33 -10.07 -13.71
C THR A 29 4.35 -10.40 -14.84
N VAL A 30 3.24 -11.06 -14.51
CA VAL A 30 2.17 -11.37 -15.49
C VAL A 30 1.61 -10.08 -16.09
N PHE A 31 1.35 -9.07 -15.27
CA PHE A 31 0.86 -7.78 -15.73
C PHE A 31 1.81 -7.12 -16.75
N ILE A 32 3.12 -7.11 -16.48
CA ILE A 32 4.12 -6.54 -17.40
C ILE A 32 4.15 -7.33 -18.72
N LEU A 33 4.20 -8.66 -18.66
CA LEU A 33 4.24 -9.51 -19.85
C LEU A 33 3.00 -9.32 -20.72
N VAL A 34 1.81 -9.35 -20.12
CA VAL A 34 0.54 -9.13 -20.82
C VAL A 34 0.49 -7.72 -21.41
N THR A 35 0.95 -6.70 -20.67
CA THR A 35 1.00 -5.32 -21.16
C THR A 35 1.86 -5.20 -22.41
N ILE A 36 3.06 -5.80 -22.42
CA ILE A 36 3.94 -5.80 -23.60
C ILE A 36 3.24 -6.46 -24.80
N ILE A 37 2.59 -7.61 -24.58
CA ILE A 37 1.84 -8.31 -25.64
C ILE A 37 0.69 -7.43 -26.17
N LEU A 38 -0.07 -6.78 -25.29
CA LEU A 38 -1.18 -5.91 -25.68
C LEU A 38 -0.71 -4.68 -26.46
N ILE A 39 0.43 -4.09 -26.08
CA ILE A 39 1.06 -3.00 -26.83
C ILE A 39 1.41 -3.48 -28.24
N MET A 40 2.07 -4.63 -28.35
CA MET A 40 2.43 -5.19 -29.66
C MET A 40 1.20 -5.46 -30.53
N ILE A 41 0.17 -6.09 -29.98
CA ILE A 41 -1.08 -6.35 -30.71
C ILE A 41 -1.73 -5.04 -31.15
N ASN A 42 -1.81 -4.05 -30.26
CA ASN A 42 -2.42 -2.77 -30.56
C ASN A 42 -1.70 -2.03 -31.70
N LEU A 43 -0.37 -1.96 -31.66
CA LEU A 43 0.42 -1.31 -32.70
C LEU A 43 0.33 -2.04 -34.06
N LEU A 44 0.17 -3.37 -34.05
CA LEU A 44 0.02 -4.16 -35.27
C LEU A 44 -1.39 -4.13 -35.87
N THR A 45 -2.43 -3.98 -35.04
CA THR A 45 -3.83 -4.06 -35.48
C THR A 45 -4.45 -2.68 -35.69
N SER A 46 -4.21 -1.75 -34.78
CA SER A 46 -4.88 -0.46 -34.72
C SER A 46 -3.93 0.63 -34.22
N PRO A 47 -2.85 0.97 -34.95
CA PRO A 47 -1.87 1.96 -34.49
C PRO A 47 -2.45 3.36 -34.29
N GLY A 48 -3.58 3.68 -34.94
CA GLY A 48 -4.30 4.94 -34.76
C GLY A 48 -5.19 5.01 -33.52
N TYR A 49 -5.38 3.91 -32.79
CA TYR A 49 -6.22 3.86 -31.59
C TYR A 49 -5.63 2.95 -30.52
N LEU A 50 -5.07 3.57 -29.47
CA LEU A 50 -4.34 2.91 -28.39
C LEU A 50 -5.26 2.25 -27.34
N TRP A 51 -6.10 1.32 -27.77
CA TRP A 51 -7.06 0.64 -26.89
C TRP A 51 -6.42 -0.11 -25.71
N PHE A 52 -5.15 -0.52 -25.84
CA PHE A 52 -4.43 -1.22 -24.76
C PHE A 52 -4.36 -0.40 -23.47
N VAL A 53 -4.40 0.94 -23.57
CA VAL A 53 -4.38 1.87 -22.43
C VAL A 53 -5.54 1.59 -21.48
N TRP A 54 -6.73 1.30 -22.00
CA TRP A 54 -7.89 1.02 -21.16
C TRP A 54 -7.73 -0.29 -20.37
N CYS A 55 -7.13 -1.32 -20.98
CA CYS A 55 -6.82 -2.57 -20.30
C CYS A 55 -5.77 -2.37 -19.20
N VAL A 56 -4.69 -1.64 -19.52
CA VAL A 56 -3.62 -1.33 -18.58
C VAL A 56 -4.13 -0.46 -17.43
N LEU A 57 -5.00 0.52 -17.68
CA LEU A 57 -5.57 1.35 -16.62
C LEU A 57 -6.51 0.55 -15.71
N GLY A 58 -7.40 -0.28 -16.28
CA GLY A 58 -8.34 -1.08 -15.48
C GLY A 58 -7.63 -2.07 -14.56
N TRP A 59 -6.65 -2.81 -15.07
CA TRP A 59 -5.88 -3.77 -14.27
C TRP A 59 -4.77 -3.13 -13.44
N GLY A 60 -4.12 -2.09 -13.97
CA GLY A 60 -2.99 -1.41 -13.33
C GLY A 60 -3.38 -0.81 -11.99
N ILE A 61 -4.59 -0.30 -11.84
CA ILE A 61 -5.10 0.18 -10.54
C ILE A 61 -5.10 -0.95 -9.51
N GLY A 62 -5.55 -2.15 -9.88
CA GLY A 62 -5.54 -3.31 -8.99
C GLY A 62 -4.14 -3.72 -8.55
N VAL A 63 -3.17 -3.70 -9.47
CA VAL A 63 -1.76 -3.98 -9.17
C VAL A 63 -1.17 -2.92 -8.24
N VAL A 64 -1.45 -1.63 -8.47
CA VAL A 64 -1.00 -0.54 -7.59
C VAL A 64 -1.58 -0.70 -6.19
N LEU A 65 -2.89 -0.95 -6.06
CA LEU A 65 -3.53 -1.13 -4.76
C LEU A 65 -2.99 -2.37 -4.01
N HIS A 66 -2.74 -3.47 -4.72
CA HIS A 66 -2.10 -4.65 -4.15
C HIS A 66 -0.70 -4.31 -3.62
N GLY A 67 0.11 -3.58 -4.41
CA GLY A 67 1.45 -3.15 -4.01
C GLY A 67 1.44 -2.28 -2.76
N LEU A 68 0.53 -1.29 -2.69
CA LEU A 68 0.39 -0.44 -1.51
C LEU A 68 0.06 -1.25 -0.24
N SER A 69 -0.84 -2.24 -0.37
CA SER A 69 -1.19 -3.16 0.72
C SER A 69 0.01 -4.03 1.15
N VAL A 70 0.71 -4.63 0.19
CA VAL A 70 1.85 -5.52 0.45
C VAL A 70 3.04 -4.79 1.06
N PHE A 71 3.31 -3.55 0.64
CA PHE A 71 4.43 -2.78 1.20
C PHE A 71 4.03 -1.91 2.40
N ASN A 72 2.77 -1.98 2.86
CA ASN A 72 2.21 -1.10 3.89
C ASN A 72 2.50 0.38 3.60
N ILE A 73 2.48 0.76 2.32
CA ILE A 73 2.67 2.14 1.89
C ILE A 73 1.30 2.80 1.99
N PRO A 74 1.11 3.76 2.91
CA PRO A 74 -0.16 4.45 3.00
C PRO A 74 -0.41 5.23 1.70
N PRO A 75 -1.60 5.10 1.09
CA PRO A 75 -1.87 5.63 -0.25
C PRO A 75 -1.81 7.16 -0.36
N PHE A 76 -2.00 7.88 0.75
CA PHE A 76 -2.12 9.36 0.73
C PHE A 76 -1.37 10.06 1.86
N PHE A 77 -1.18 9.43 3.03
CA PHE A 77 -0.60 10.08 4.21
C PHE A 77 0.41 9.15 4.91
N GLY A 78 1.69 9.47 4.77
CA GLY A 78 2.80 8.72 5.39
C GLY A 78 2.72 8.66 6.92
N LYS A 79 3.42 7.70 7.52
CA LYS A 79 3.57 7.60 8.98
C LYS A 79 4.08 8.89 9.63
N ASP A 80 4.91 9.65 8.92
CA ASP A 80 5.42 10.94 9.38
C ASP A 80 4.33 12.01 9.48
N TRP A 81 3.37 12.02 8.54
CA TRP A 81 2.22 12.91 8.60
C TRP A 81 1.31 12.54 9.78
N GLU A 82 1.07 11.24 9.97
CA GLU A 82 0.26 10.71 11.07
C GLU A 82 0.88 11.07 12.42
N ALA A 83 2.19 10.84 12.59
CA ALA A 83 2.93 11.19 13.79
C ALA A 83 2.92 12.71 14.06
N LYS A 84 3.09 13.54 13.01
CA LYS A 84 3.01 15.00 13.14
C LYS A 84 1.63 15.43 13.61
N LYS A 85 0.56 14.84 13.06
CA LYS A 85 -0.82 15.21 13.40
C LYS A 85 -1.20 14.79 14.82
N ILE A 86 -0.77 13.60 15.26
CA ILE A 86 -0.93 13.14 16.64
C ILE A 86 -0.24 14.11 17.61
N LYS A 87 1.00 14.52 17.30
CA LYS A 87 1.73 15.48 18.13
C LYS A 87 1.01 16.83 18.24
N GLU A 88 0.50 17.35 17.13
CA GLU A 88 -0.23 18.62 17.09
C GLU A 88 -1.52 18.57 17.93
N ILE A 89 -2.27 17.46 17.88
CA ILE A 89 -3.50 17.27 18.68
C ILE A 89 -3.16 17.18 20.18
N LEU A 90 -2.14 16.40 20.54
CA LEU A 90 -1.70 16.27 21.94
C LEU A 90 -1.19 17.59 22.52
N GLU A 91 -0.50 18.41 21.73
CA GLU A 91 -0.08 19.75 22.16
C GLU A 91 -1.29 20.67 22.37
N LYS A 92 -2.27 20.66 21.46
CA LYS A 92 -3.52 21.43 21.61
C LYS A 92 -4.32 21.02 22.85
N GLU A 93 -4.42 19.72 23.15
CA GLU A 93 -5.06 19.23 24.37
C GLU A 93 -4.33 19.64 25.66
N LYS A 94 -2.99 19.68 25.63
CA LYS A 94 -2.20 20.17 26.77
C LYS A 94 -2.42 21.65 27.01
N ILE A 95 -2.43 22.46 25.93
CA ILE A 95 -2.69 23.90 26.01
C ILE A 95 -4.09 24.16 26.54
N SER A 96 -5.12 23.49 26.00
CA SER A 96 -6.50 23.68 26.46
C SER A 96 -6.71 23.24 27.92
N LYS A 97 -6.10 22.13 28.36
CA LYS A 97 -6.11 21.74 29.78
C LYS A 97 -5.40 22.76 30.68
N SER A 98 -4.31 23.37 30.21
CA SER A 98 -3.60 24.38 30.98
C SER A 98 -4.44 25.65 31.12
N GLU A 99 -5.01 26.17 30.04
CA GLU A 99 -5.88 27.36 30.07
C GLU A 99 -7.10 27.14 30.98
N ASN A 100 -7.76 25.98 30.89
CA ASN A 100 -8.93 25.67 31.71
C ASN A 100 -8.60 25.46 33.20
N LYS A 101 -7.33 25.18 33.54
CA LYS A 101 -6.86 25.01 34.93
C LYS A 101 -6.50 26.35 35.59
N TYR A 102 -6.15 27.37 34.81
CA TYR A 102 -5.79 28.71 35.31
C TYR A 102 -6.88 29.77 35.11
N GLY A 103 -7.90 29.46 34.32
CA GLY A 103 -9.02 30.36 33.99
C GLY A 103 -10.32 30.12 34.76
N ASN A 104 -10.29 29.37 35.88
CA ASN A 104 -11.45 29.10 36.74
C ASN A 104 -11.11 29.42 38.20
#